data_AF-A0A523HF86-F1
#
_entry.id   AF-A0A523HF86-F1
#
_cell.length_a   1.000
_cell.length_b   1.000
_cell.length_c   1.000
_cell.angle_alpha   90.00
_cell.angle_beta   90.00
_cell.angle_gamma   90.00
#
_symmetry.space_group_name_H-M   'P 1'
#
loop_
_entity.id
_entity.type
_entity.pdbx_description
1 polymer ?
#
loop_
_entity_poly.entity_id
_entity_poly.type
_entity_poly.pdbx_seq_one_letter_code
_entity_poly.pdbx_strand_id
1 'polypeptide(L)'
;MITDILKAKLETINYKCENTLKLKLNKLCTDKHYDNSKFYAPSPQVIEALWFDLITSKEHKLVQEIAIVLNMPDATLSKESANTVEGIINDIFSEDQYLGRMRDFYKEIDKKGRSNGSLFDSTYNRLNLIDSAYQEGVIKILRKARNNVLAELELHKKSAPEDLGFLAQWRQYSNLSPLRAIGTIILLSCTSSLIAWIIKSDIF
;
A
#
# COMPACT_ATOMS: atom_id res chain seq x y z
N MET A 1 -5.78 -8.97 -22.92
CA MET A 1 -5.62 -7.58 -23.40
C MET A 1 -5.61 -6.57 -22.25
N ILE A 2 -6.69 -6.37 -21.49
CA ILE A 2 -6.66 -5.38 -20.39
C ILE A 2 -5.72 -5.78 -19.24
N THR A 3 -5.67 -7.06 -18.92
CA THR A 3 -4.75 -7.63 -17.93
C THR A 3 -3.29 -7.40 -18.31
N ASP A 4 -2.96 -7.57 -19.60
CA ASP A 4 -1.60 -7.37 -20.12
C ASP A 4 -1.21 -5.88 -20.08
N ILE A 5 -2.16 -5.00 -20.42
CA ILE A 5 -1.99 -3.55 -20.29
C ILE A 5 -1.72 -3.19 -18.83
N LEU A 6 -2.57 -3.66 -17.90
CA LEU A 6 -2.42 -3.37 -16.48
C LEU A 6 -1.07 -3.87 -15.95
N LYS A 7 -0.72 -5.13 -16.23
CA LYS A 7 0.58 -5.71 -15.89
C LYS A 7 1.75 -4.83 -16.35
N ALA A 8 1.78 -4.50 -17.64
CA ALA A 8 2.86 -3.68 -18.21
C ALA A 8 2.94 -2.29 -17.56
N LYS A 9 1.80 -1.69 -17.21
CA LYS A 9 1.75 -0.41 -16.50
C LYS A 9 2.28 -0.50 -15.08
N LEU A 10 1.88 -1.53 -14.30
CA LEU A 10 2.37 -1.73 -12.93
C LEU A 10 3.89 -1.93 -12.92
N GLU A 11 4.42 -2.77 -13.83
CA GLU A 11 5.85 -3.01 -13.98
C GLU A 11 6.60 -1.72 -14.37
N THR A 12 6.05 -0.95 -15.31
CA THR A 12 6.64 0.33 -15.74
C THR A 12 6.68 1.35 -14.60
N ILE A 13 5.61 1.45 -13.80
CA ILE A 13 5.54 2.33 -12.63
C ILE A 13 6.60 1.90 -11.60
N ASN A 14 6.66 0.61 -11.30
CA ASN A 14 7.65 0.05 -10.38
C ASN A 14 9.07 0.41 -10.81
N TYR A 15 9.43 0.16 -12.07
CA TYR A 15 10.73 0.49 -12.64
C TYR A 15 11.05 1.99 -12.54
N LYS A 16 10.11 2.87 -12.91
CA LYS A 16 10.31 4.32 -12.85
C LYS A 16 10.55 4.81 -11.42
N CYS A 17 9.80 4.28 -10.45
CA CYS A 17 9.95 4.62 -9.04
C CYS A 17 11.32 4.16 -8.51
N GLU A 18 11.73 2.93 -8.79
CA GLU A 18 13.04 2.40 -8.39
C GLU A 18 14.19 3.18 -9.03
N ASN A 19 14.09 3.51 -10.32
CA ASN A 19 15.12 4.29 -11.01
C ASN A 19 15.24 5.72 -10.44
N THR A 20 14.10 6.36 -10.14
CA THR A 20 14.08 7.68 -9.50
C THR A 20 14.81 7.66 -8.17
N LEU A 21 14.57 6.64 -7.36
CA LEU A 21 15.23 6.47 -6.09
C LEU A 21 16.73 6.20 -6.24
N LYS A 22 17.12 5.34 -7.18
CA LYS A 22 18.52 5.07 -7.48
C LYS A 22 19.28 6.36 -7.82
N LEU A 23 18.66 7.26 -8.60
CA LEU A 23 19.24 8.58 -8.90
C LEU A 23 19.36 9.45 -7.65
N LYS A 24 18.34 9.47 -6.77
CA LYS A 24 18.40 10.22 -5.50
C LYS A 24 19.51 9.70 -4.57
N LEU A 25 19.63 8.39 -4.42
CA LEU A 25 20.69 7.76 -3.60
C LEU A 25 22.08 8.02 -4.17
N ASN A 26 22.24 7.93 -5.50
CA ASN A 26 23.50 8.27 -6.15
C ASN A 26 23.87 9.73 -5.89
N LYS A 27 22.92 10.66 -6.03
CA LYS A 27 23.13 12.08 -5.76
C LYS A 27 23.60 12.32 -4.33
N LEU A 28 22.98 11.66 -3.34
CA LEU A 28 23.43 11.74 -1.94
C LEU A 28 24.86 11.24 -1.73
N CYS A 29 25.33 10.31 -2.55
CA CYS A 29 26.70 9.81 -2.47
C CYS A 29 27.71 10.70 -3.23
N THR A 30 27.27 11.45 -4.24
CA THR A 30 28.14 12.26 -5.12
C THR A 30 28.19 13.74 -4.77
N ASP A 31 27.14 14.28 -4.14
CA ASP A 31 27.11 15.68 -3.69
C ASP A 31 28.07 15.86 -2.50
N LYS A 32 29.34 16.12 -2.83
CA LYS A 32 30.41 16.70 -2.00
C LYS A 32 30.27 16.47 -0.49
N HIS A 33 30.70 15.30 -0.03
CA HIS A 33 31.20 15.10 1.33
C HIS A 33 32.73 15.06 1.37
N TYR A 34 33.40 15.80 0.47
CA TYR A 34 34.84 16.03 0.50
C TYR A 34 35.11 17.45 0.95
N ASP A 35 34.93 17.69 2.25
CA ASP A 35 35.57 18.80 2.92
C ASP A 35 36.69 18.21 3.79
N ASN A 36 37.94 18.45 3.41
CA ASN A 36 39.14 18.01 4.13
C ASN A 36 39.17 16.52 4.55
N SER A 37 39.31 15.63 3.57
CA SER A 37 39.68 14.19 3.71
C SER A 37 38.75 13.26 4.51
N LYS A 38 37.58 13.71 4.96
CA LYS A 38 36.61 12.86 5.68
C LYS A 38 35.35 12.62 4.86
N PHE A 39 35.13 11.37 4.45
CA PHE A 39 33.88 10.93 3.86
C PHE A 39 32.79 10.85 4.95
N TYR A 40 31.75 11.67 4.83
CA TYR A 40 30.56 11.59 5.69
C TYR A 40 29.48 10.76 5.01
N ALA A 41 29.03 9.67 5.64
CA ALA A 41 27.88 8.95 5.12
C ALA A 41 26.58 9.73 5.38
N PRO A 42 25.56 9.59 4.49
CA PRO A 42 24.23 10.11 4.76
C PRO A 42 23.67 9.55 6.07
N SER A 43 22.92 10.39 6.79
CA SER A 43 22.25 9.98 8.03
C SER A 43 21.19 8.91 7.75
N PRO A 44 20.98 7.94 8.67
CA PRO A 44 20.01 6.86 8.47
C PRO A 44 18.58 7.35 8.23
N GLN A 45 18.18 8.44 8.90
CA GLN A 45 16.84 9.01 8.78
C GLN A 45 16.56 9.53 7.37
N VAL A 46 17.57 10.09 6.69
CA VAL A 46 17.45 10.53 5.30
C VAL A 46 17.27 9.35 4.36
N ILE A 47 17.99 8.26 4.60
CA ILE A 47 17.90 7.04 3.77
C ILE A 47 16.57 6.33 4.00
N GLU A 48 16.14 6.21 5.25
CA GLU A 48 14.83 5.68 5.63
C GLU A 48 13.69 6.45 4.96
N ALA A 49 13.71 7.78 5.06
CA ALA A 49 12.70 8.63 4.42
C ALA A 49 12.62 8.39 2.90
N LEU A 50 13.76 8.19 2.23
CA LEU A 50 13.78 7.88 0.80
C LEU A 50 13.15 6.52 0.47
N TRP A 51 13.35 5.49 1.30
CA TRP A 51 12.70 4.19 1.12
C TRP A 51 11.20 4.26 1.40
N PHE A 52 10.78 5.04 2.40
CA PHE A 52 9.35 5.25 2.68
C PHE A 52 8.67 6.02 1.56
N ASP A 53 9.30 7.10 1.07
CA ASP A 53 8.84 7.86 -0.08
C ASP A 53 8.68 6.98 -1.32
N LEU A 54 9.60 6.03 -1.54
CA LEU A 54 9.49 5.06 -2.62
C LEU A 54 8.20 4.25 -2.50
N ILE A 55 7.96 3.65 -1.33
CA ILE A 55 6.82 2.77 -1.09
C ILE A 55 5.51 3.56 -1.25
N THR A 56 5.42 4.75 -0.66
CA THR A 56 4.27 5.65 -0.81
C THR A 56 4.08 6.12 -2.25
N SER A 57 5.15 6.41 -2.99
CA SER A 57 5.05 6.79 -4.41
C SER A 57 4.55 5.63 -5.28
N LYS A 58 5.00 4.40 -5.00
CA LYS A 58 4.48 3.20 -5.67
C LYS A 58 3.00 3.01 -5.34
N GLU A 59 2.62 3.03 -4.06
CA GLU A 59 1.24 2.92 -3.61
C GLU A 59 0.31 3.88 -4.39
N HIS A 60 0.61 5.17 -4.35
CA HIS A 60 -0.24 6.19 -4.97
C HIS A 60 -0.38 6.00 -6.49
N LYS A 61 0.74 5.76 -7.19
CA LYS A 61 0.72 5.60 -8.65
C LYS A 61 0.05 4.30 -9.08
N LEU A 62 0.23 3.21 -8.35
CA LEU A 62 -0.40 1.93 -8.67
C LEU A 62 -1.92 2.01 -8.44
N VAL A 63 -2.37 2.58 -7.31
CA VAL A 63 -3.81 2.82 -7.05
C VAL A 63 -4.42 3.66 -8.17
N GLN A 64 -3.78 4.78 -8.52
CA GLN A 64 -4.25 5.67 -9.58
C GLN A 64 -4.36 4.95 -10.93
N GLU A 65 -3.33 4.18 -11.30
CA GLU A 65 -3.31 3.49 -12.60
C GLU A 65 -4.32 2.34 -12.66
N ILE A 66 -4.49 1.58 -11.57
CA ILE A 66 -5.53 0.55 -11.47
C ILE A 66 -6.90 1.19 -11.68
N ALA A 67 -7.20 2.28 -10.97
CA ALA A 67 -8.46 3.00 -11.12
C ALA A 67 -8.66 3.50 -12.56
N ILE A 68 -7.63 4.06 -13.20
CA ILE A 68 -7.74 4.55 -14.59
C ILE A 68 -8.03 3.41 -15.57
N VAL A 69 -7.30 2.30 -15.46
CA VAL A 69 -7.42 1.17 -16.40
C VAL A 69 -8.74 0.44 -16.20
N LEU A 70 -9.18 0.25 -14.95
CA LEU A 70 -10.35 -0.57 -14.64
C LEU A 70 -11.67 0.22 -14.61
N ASN A 71 -11.65 1.56 -14.53
CA ASN A 71 -12.87 2.37 -14.69
C ASN A 71 -13.31 2.54 -16.16
N MET A 72 -12.62 1.96 -17.14
CA MET A 72 -13.05 2.05 -18.54
C MET A 72 -14.35 1.24 -18.75
N PRO A 73 -15.32 1.72 -19.56
CA PRO A 73 -16.65 1.09 -19.69
C PRO A 73 -16.65 -0.40 -20.06
N ASP A 74 -15.63 -0.84 -20.79
CA ASP A 74 -15.47 -2.23 -21.26
C ASP A 74 -14.38 -2.99 -20.49
N ALA A 75 -13.83 -2.40 -19.42
CA ALA A 75 -12.82 -3.02 -18.60
C ALA A 75 -13.45 -4.10 -17.70
N THR A 76 -13.26 -5.36 -18.07
CA THR A 76 -13.66 -6.48 -17.21
C THR A 76 -12.46 -7.31 -16.85
N LEU A 77 -12.17 -7.39 -15.56
CA LEU A 77 -11.11 -8.23 -15.03
C LEU A 77 -11.71 -9.58 -14.61
N SER A 78 -11.29 -10.67 -15.26
CA SER A 78 -11.66 -12.03 -14.83
C SER A 78 -10.98 -12.36 -13.51
N LYS A 79 -11.52 -13.34 -12.77
CA LYS A 79 -10.94 -13.80 -11.51
C LYS A 79 -9.47 -14.25 -11.67
N GLU A 80 -9.16 -15.00 -12.72
CA GLU A 80 -7.80 -15.46 -13.02
C GLU A 80 -6.85 -14.30 -13.35
N SER A 81 -7.32 -13.35 -14.14
CA SER A 81 -6.57 -12.12 -14.45
C SER A 81 -6.30 -11.31 -13.19
N ALA A 82 -7.29 -11.20 -12.31
CA ALA A 82 -7.16 -10.46 -11.08
C ALA A 82 -6.18 -11.12 -10.10
N ASN A 83 -6.18 -12.46 -10.00
CA ASN A 83 -5.19 -13.20 -9.21
C ASN A 83 -3.77 -13.02 -9.76
N THR A 84 -3.61 -12.92 -11.08
CA THR A 84 -2.30 -12.66 -11.71
C THR A 84 -1.79 -11.25 -11.35
N VAL A 85 -2.66 -10.25 -11.44
CA VAL A 85 -2.34 -8.86 -11.07
C VAL A 85 -2.03 -8.74 -9.58
N GLU A 86 -2.79 -9.44 -8.73
CA GLU A 86 -2.54 -9.56 -7.30
C GLU A 86 -1.15 -10.15 -7.00
N GLY A 87 -0.74 -11.20 -7.72
CA GLY A 87 0.61 -11.76 -7.64
C GLY A 87 1.70 -10.70 -7.91
N ILE A 88 1.53 -9.90 -8.97
CA ILE A 88 2.48 -8.81 -9.30
C ILE A 88 2.53 -7.75 -8.20
N ILE A 89 1.38 -7.37 -7.63
CA ILE A 89 1.32 -6.40 -6.52
C ILE A 89 2.05 -6.96 -5.30
N ASN A 90 1.82 -8.24 -4.97
CA ASN A 90 2.50 -8.92 -3.88
C ASN A 90 4.02 -8.95 -4.08
N ASP A 91 4.48 -9.21 -5.32
CA ASP A 91 5.90 -9.18 -5.65
C ASP A 91 6.49 -7.77 -5.52
N ILE A 92 5.81 -6.73 -6.00
CA ILE A 92 6.29 -5.33 -5.90
C ILE A 92 6.47 -4.87 -4.45
N PHE A 93 5.60 -5.33 -3.55
CA PHE A 93 5.62 -4.99 -2.12
C PHE A 93 6.14 -6.13 -1.23
N SER A 94 6.87 -7.08 -1.79
CA SER A 94 7.46 -8.19 -1.03
C SER A 94 8.46 -7.68 0.00
N GLU A 95 8.29 -8.05 1.27
CA GLU A 95 9.14 -7.63 2.39
C GLU A 95 10.63 -7.95 2.10
N ASP A 96 10.91 -9.12 1.51
CA ASP A 96 12.26 -9.60 1.18
C ASP A 96 13.05 -8.62 0.31
N GLN A 97 12.36 -7.85 -0.54
CA GLN A 97 13.02 -6.87 -1.40
C GLN A 97 13.50 -5.62 -0.67
N TYR A 98 12.97 -5.32 0.53
CA TYR A 98 13.21 -4.06 1.22
C TYR A 98 13.95 -4.21 2.56
N LEU A 99 13.77 -5.32 3.28
CA LEU A 99 14.32 -5.50 4.63
C LEU A 99 15.85 -5.37 4.69
N GLY A 100 16.56 -5.80 3.65
CA GLY A 100 18.03 -5.73 3.56
C GLY A 100 18.57 -4.38 3.07
N ARG A 101 17.73 -3.50 2.50
CA ARG A 101 18.23 -2.33 1.73
C ARG A 101 19.01 -1.33 2.58
N MET A 102 18.64 -1.13 3.85
CA MET A 102 19.38 -0.23 4.75
C MET A 102 20.79 -0.75 5.02
N ARG A 103 20.89 -2.01 5.41
CA ARG A 103 22.17 -2.70 5.65
C ARG A 103 23.04 -2.71 4.40
N ASP A 104 22.47 -3.03 3.25
CA ASP A 104 23.22 -3.12 1.99
C ASP A 104 23.68 -1.74 1.50
N PHE A 105 22.88 -0.70 1.71
CA PHE A 105 23.31 0.67 1.45
C PHE A 105 24.56 1.04 2.25
N TYR A 106 24.56 0.81 3.58
CA TYR A 106 25.72 1.17 4.41
C TYR A 106 26.94 0.30 4.16
N LYS A 107 26.78 -0.98 3.78
CA LYS A 107 27.90 -1.82 3.32
C LYS A 107 28.57 -1.25 2.07
N GLU A 108 27.78 -0.83 1.09
CA GLU A 108 28.31 -0.23 -0.15
C GLU A 108 28.99 1.11 0.11
N ILE A 109 28.48 1.89 1.06
CA ILE A 109 29.10 3.13 1.52
C ILE A 109 30.45 2.87 2.19
N ASP A 110 30.54 1.91 3.13
CA ASP A 110 31.80 1.54 3.80
C ASP A 110 32.86 1.07 2.78
N LYS A 111 32.45 0.22 1.82
CA LYS A 111 33.32 -0.25 0.74
C LYS A 111 33.91 0.91 -0.08
N LYS A 112 33.09 1.91 -0.42
CA LYS A 112 33.52 3.13 -1.15
C LYS A 112 34.39 4.06 -0.30
N GLY A 113 34.12 4.15 1.00
CA GLY A 113 34.95 4.93 1.94
C GLY A 113 36.37 4.37 2.02
N ARG A 114 36.49 3.04 2.22
CA ARG A 114 37.79 2.35 2.29
C ARG A 114 38.62 2.49 1.02
N SER A 115 37.99 2.40 -0.17
CA SER A 115 38.71 2.58 -1.43
C SER A 115 39.28 4.00 -1.61
N ASN A 116 38.70 4.99 -0.91
CA ASN A 116 39.13 6.39 -0.97
C ASN A 116 40.00 6.80 0.23
N GLY A 117 40.47 5.84 1.04
CA GLY A 117 41.34 6.09 2.20
C GLY A 117 40.64 6.71 3.42
N SER A 118 39.31 6.81 3.40
CA SER A 118 38.51 7.32 4.53
C SER A 118 37.94 6.14 5.31
N LEU A 119 38.29 6.03 6.60
CA LEU A 119 37.64 5.07 7.50
C LEU A 119 36.26 5.62 7.89
N PHE A 120 35.20 4.91 7.49
CA PHE A 120 33.87 5.16 8.02
C PHE A 120 33.77 4.49 9.40
N ASP A 121 33.70 5.28 10.46
CA ASP A 121 33.59 4.78 11.84
C ASP A 121 32.13 4.37 12.14
N SER A 122 31.71 3.29 11.49
CA SER A 122 30.42 2.66 11.74
C SER A 122 30.62 1.60 12.82
N THR A 123 30.29 1.93 14.06
CA THR A 123 30.24 0.92 15.11
C THR A 123 29.14 -0.08 14.76
N TYR A 124 29.48 -1.35 14.55
CA TYR A 124 28.58 -2.43 14.12
C TYR A 124 27.25 -2.47 14.91
N ASN A 125 27.30 -2.22 16.22
CA ASN A 125 26.13 -2.20 17.10
C ASN A 125 25.14 -1.06 16.76
N ARG A 126 25.64 0.10 16.32
CA ARG A 126 24.79 1.24 15.93
C ARG A 126 24.02 0.93 14.65
N LEU A 127 24.66 0.26 13.68
CA LEU A 127 24.00 -0.17 12.45
C LEU A 127 22.91 -1.22 12.71
N ASN A 128 23.15 -2.18 13.62
CA ASN A 128 22.12 -3.17 13.95
C ASN A 128 20.85 -2.53 14.53
N LEU A 129 20.99 -1.55 15.43
CA LEU A 129 19.84 -0.84 15.99
C LEU A 129 19.07 -0.04 14.93
N ILE A 130 19.80 0.65 14.04
CA ILE A 130 19.21 1.39 12.92
C ILE A 130 18.45 0.45 11.97
N ASP A 131 19.06 -0.70 11.66
CA ASP A 131 18.48 -1.70 10.75
C ASP A 131 17.18 -2.30 11.34
N SER A 132 17.15 -2.59 12.64
CA SER A 132 15.93 -3.08 13.30
C SER A 132 14.79 -2.07 13.27
N ALA A 133 15.06 -0.80 13.58
CA ALA A 133 14.05 0.27 13.52
C ALA A 133 13.53 0.48 12.10
N TYR A 134 14.43 0.48 11.12
CA TYR A 134 14.09 0.55 9.70
C TYR A 134 13.19 -0.62 9.26
N GLN A 135 13.53 -1.86 9.65
CA GLN A 135 12.76 -3.04 9.27
C GLN A 135 11.32 -2.97 9.81
N GLU A 136 11.14 -2.57 11.06
CA GLU A 136 9.79 -2.42 11.64
C GLU A 136 8.96 -1.37 10.87
N GLY A 137 9.56 -0.21 10.57
CA GLY A 137 8.92 0.85 9.79
C GLY A 137 8.56 0.41 8.38
N VAL A 138 9.48 -0.25 7.68
CA VAL A 138 9.28 -0.79 6.32
C VAL A 138 8.16 -1.82 6.30
N ILE A 139 8.15 -2.79 7.22
CA ILE A 139 7.11 -3.83 7.27
C ILE A 139 5.74 -3.17 7.39
N LYS A 140 5.60 -2.20 8.30
CA LYS A 140 4.33 -1.50 8.51
C LYS A 140 3.88 -0.76 7.26
N ILE A 141 4.77 0.00 6.62
CA ILE A 141 4.42 0.81 5.47
C ILE A 141 4.18 -0.04 4.21
N LEU A 142 4.93 -1.13 4.02
CA LEU A 142 4.70 -2.10 2.94
C LEU A 142 3.34 -2.78 3.08
N ARG A 143 3.00 -3.27 4.28
CA ARG A 143 1.69 -3.91 4.52
C ARG A 143 0.56 -2.94 4.22
N LYS A 144 0.66 -1.70 4.69
CA LYS A 144 -0.31 -0.65 4.39
C LYS A 144 -0.44 -0.42 2.89
N ALA A 145 0.67 -0.16 2.20
CA ALA A 145 0.69 0.13 0.77
C ALA A 145 0.13 -1.03 -0.05
N ARG A 146 0.56 -2.26 0.23
CA ARG A 146 0.06 -3.47 -0.41
C ARG A 146 -1.45 -3.62 -0.22
N ASN A 147 -1.94 -3.50 1.01
CA ASN A 147 -3.36 -3.66 1.31
C ASN A 147 -4.20 -2.57 0.61
N ASN A 148 -3.69 -1.34 0.51
CA ASN A 148 -4.38 -0.25 -0.18
C ASN A 148 -4.45 -0.51 -1.70
N VAL A 149 -3.36 -0.94 -2.32
CA VAL A 149 -3.33 -1.27 -3.75
C VAL A 149 -4.21 -2.49 -4.07
N LEU A 150 -4.19 -3.51 -3.21
CA LEU A 150 -5.06 -4.68 -3.35
C LEU A 150 -6.53 -4.33 -3.15
N ALA A 151 -6.86 -3.47 -2.18
CA ALA A 151 -8.23 -3.01 -1.97
C ALA A 151 -8.77 -2.30 -3.21
N GLU A 152 -7.96 -1.45 -3.88
CA GLU A 152 -8.37 -0.84 -5.14
C GLU A 152 -8.62 -1.91 -6.21
N LEU A 153 -7.76 -2.92 -6.34
CA LEU A 153 -7.97 -4.02 -7.30
C LEU A 153 -9.27 -4.80 -7.01
N GLU A 154 -9.56 -5.08 -5.74
CA GLU A 154 -10.77 -5.78 -5.29
C GLU A 154 -12.06 -5.05 -5.65
N LEU A 155 -12.07 -3.71 -5.59
CA LEU A 155 -13.23 -2.91 -5.99
C LEU A 155 -13.66 -3.19 -7.44
N HIS A 156 -12.72 -3.58 -8.29
CA HIS A 156 -12.94 -3.83 -9.71
C HIS A 156 -12.97 -5.32 -10.06
N LYS A 157 -12.79 -6.23 -9.10
CA LYS A 157 -13.06 -7.66 -9.30
C LYS A 157 -14.57 -7.81 -9.48
N LYS A 158 -15.02 -8.27 -10.65
CA LYS A 158 -16.42 -8.68 -10.83
C LYS A 158 -16.70 -9.84 -9.86
N SER A 159 -17.46 -9.57 -8.80
CA SER A 159 -18.24 -10.62 -8.16
C SER A 159 -19.14 -11.22 -9.23
N ALA A 160 -19.10 -12.53 -9.44
CA ALA A 160 -20.16 -13.23 -10.16
C ALA A 160 -21.53 -12.75 -9.61
N PRO A 161 -22.60 -12.72 -10.44
CA PRO A 161 -23.88 -12.20 -10.01
C PRO A 161 -24.56 -13.17 -9.05
N GLU A 162 -24.09 -13.22 -7.81
CA GLU A 162 -24.80 -13.82 -6.69
C GLU A 162 -25.06 -12.79 -5.58
N ASP A 163 -24.24 -11.73 -5.45
CA ASP A 163 -24.38 -10.76 -4.33
C ASP A 163 -24.57 -9.28 -4.70
N LEU A 164 -24.64 -8.93 -5.99
CA LEU A 164 -24.91 -7.55 -6.43
C LEU A 164 -26.28 -7.03 -5.97
N GLY A 165 -27.22 -7.91 -5.63
CA GLY A 165 -28.52 -7.54 -5.08
C GLY A 165 -28.42 -6.86 -3.71
N PHE A 166 -27.52 -7.33 -2.84
CA PHE A 166 -27.42 -6.83 -1.47
C PHE A 166 -26.78 -5.44 -1.40
N LEU A 167 -25.67 -5.23 -2.13
CA LEU A 167 -24.99 -3.93 -2.16
C LEU A 167 -25.78 -2.87 -2.94
N ALA A 168 -26.46 -3.25 -4.02
CA ALA A 168 -27.37 -2.35 -4.74
C ALA A 168 -28.56 -1.93 -3.88
N GLN A 169 -29.16 -2.88 -3.14
CA GLN A 169 -30.18 -2.55 -2.14
C GLN A 169 -29.62 -1.63 -1.05
N TRP A 170 -28.43 -1.89 -0.53
CA TRP A 170 -27.81 -1.05 0.50
C TRP A 170 -27.57 0.39 0.04
N ARG A 171 -27.12 0.58 -1.21
CA ARG A 171 -26.93 1.92 -1.80
C ARG A 171 -28.25 2.66 -2.02
N GLN A 172 -29.31 1.93 -2.35
CA GLN A 172 -30.66 2.46 -2.48
C GLN A 172 -31.24 2.87 -1.12
N TYR A 173 -30.95 2.11 -0.06
CA TYR A 173 -31.33 2.45 1.32
C TYR A 173 -30.49 3.60 1.90
N SER A 174 -29.20 3.71 1.58
CA SER A 174 -28.33 4.78 2.11
C SER A 174 -28.62 6.16 1.51
N ASN A 175 -29.19 6.21 0.30
CA ASN A 175 -29.65 7.45 -0.34
C ASN A 175 -31.03 7.91 0.17
N LEU A 176 -31.72 7.11 0.97
CA LEU A 176 -32.90 7.55 1.70
C LEU A 176 -32.41 8.20 3.01
N SER A 177 -32.69 9.50 3.16
CA SER A 177 -32.40 10.34 4.33
C SER A 177 -32.25 9.54 5.63
N PRO A 178 -31.13 9.67 6.38
CA PRO A 178 -30.87 8.88 7.60
C PRO A 178 -31.99 9.00 8.66
N LEU A 179 -32.78 10.08 8.61
CA LEU A 179 -33.95 10.27 9.46
C LEU A 179 -35.11 9.31 9.13
N ARG A 180 -35.28 8.91 7.87
CA ARG A 180 -36.28 7.90 7.48
C ARG A 180 -35.90 6.50 7.93
N ALA A 181 -34.62 6.14 7.87
CA ALA A 181 -34.13 4.84 8.32
C ALA A 181 -34.29 4.66 9.85
N ILE A 182 -34.00 5.72 10.61
CA ILE A 182 -34.27 5.73 12.07
C ILE A 182 -35.79 5.62 12.32
N GLY A 183 -36.60 6.35 11.54
CA GLY A 183 -38.06 6.30 11.64
C GLY A 183 -38.63 4.91 11.37
N THR A 184 -38.16 4.18 10.35
CA THR A 184 -38.63 2.82 10.04
C THR A 184 -38.21 1.81 11.11
N ILE A 185 -37.01 1.92 11.66
CA ILE A 185 -36.55 1.04 12.76
C ILE A 185 -37.41 1.26 14.00
N ILE A 186 -37.71 2.52 14.36
CA ILE A 186 -38.59 2.84 15.48
C ILE A 186 -40.01 2.31 15.22
N LEU A 187 -40.53 2.49 14.01
CA LEU A 187 -41.87 2.03 13.64
C LEU A 187 -41.97 0.49 13.73
N LEU A 188 -40.97 -0.23 13.23
CA LEU A 188 -40.88 -1.70 13.32
C LEU A 188 -40.74 -2.20 14.77
N SER A 189 -39.99 -1.48 15.60
CA SER A 189 -39.87 -1.78 17.03
C SER A 189 -41.19 -1.56 17.77
N CYS A 190 -41.90 -0.48 17.45
CA CYS A 190 -43.22 -0.18 18.01
C CYS A 190 -44.27 -1.21 17.57
N THR A 191 -44.35 -1.57 16.28
CA THR A 191 -45.33 -2.56 15.81
C THR A 191 -45.05 -3.94 16.40
N SER A 192 -43.79 -4.35 16.50
CA SER A 192 -43.40 -5.61 17.15
C SER A 192 -43.79 -5.63 18.63
N SER A 193 -43.57 -4.52 19.34
CA SER A 193 -43.98 -4.37 20.74
C SER A 193 -45.50 -4.39 20.93
N LEU A 194 -46.24 -3.79 20.00
CA LEU A 194 -47.72 -3.76 20.01
C LEU A 194 -48.30 -5.15 19.76
N ILE A 195 -47.74 -5.91 18.82
CA ILE A 195 -48.11 -7.31 18.57
C ILE A 195 -47.80 -8.18 19.78
N ALA A 196 -46.60 -8.02 20.37
CA ALA A 196 -46.23 -8.76 21.58
C ALA A 196 -47.15 -8.43 22.77
N TRP A 197 -47.61 -7.19 22.87
CA TRP A 197 -48.57 -6.77 23.90
C TRP A 197 -49.96 -7.36 23.67
N ILE A 198 -50.47 -7.38 22.43
CA ILE A 198 -51.75 -8.01 22.06
C ILE A 198 -51.73 -9.52 22.36
N ILE A 199 -50.66 -10.21 21.94
CA ILE A 199 -50.50 -11.65 22.21
C ILE A 199 -50.45 -11.91 23.72
N LYS A 200 -49.81 -11.02 24.49
CA LYS A 200 -49.73 -11.15 25.95
C LYS A 200 -51.06 -10.81 26.65
N SER A 201 -51.90 -9.96 26.08
CA SER A 201 -53.22 -9.61 26.62
C SER A 201 -54.29 -10.66 26.33
N ASP A 202 -54.15 -11.47 25.27
CA ASP A 202 -55.07 -12.57 24.96
C ASP A 202 -54.83 -13.85 25.82
N ILE A 203 -53.80 -13.83 26.67
CA ILE A 203 -53.42 -14.96 27.56
C ILE A 203 -53.97 -14.75 29.00
N PHE A 204 -54.77 -13.71 29.26
CA PHE A 204 -55.43 -13.47 30.56
C PHE A 204 -56.95 -13.35 30.44
#